data_AF-A0A4Y2QI26-F1
#
_entry.id   AF-A0A4Y2QI26-F1
#
_cell.length_a   1.000
_cell.length_b   1.000
_cell.length_c   1.000
_cell.angle_alpha   90.00
_cell.angle_beta   90.00
_cell.angle_gamma   90.00
#
_symmetry.space_group_name_H-M   'P 1'
#
loop_
_entity.id
_entity.type
_entity.pdbx_description
1 polymer ?
#
loop_
_entity_poly.entity_id
_entity_poly.type
_entity_poly.pdbx_seq_one_letter_code
_entity_poly.pdbx_strand_id
1 'polypeptide(L)'
;MSNNCNKQHSALLSTAVCYLIDESGKQIRLRCLLDAGSQMSFLKRDCVEMLGLKKEKTNILVSGLNDSSIPIKSQVTAMITNENKSYVRSLNFLVVPKITAGLTPSNKFDFSIGDFSNIKLADEKFNVPERVDLLLGVEVFYELLRRGQISIPNSNLLLQNTVFEFIISGGIPRENENVIHCGFLKHEINLDQTLKQFWEIENVDSDIPKSRESILCEEHFQNNHSRDKSGIVKMPLKENPDCLGKSRHIALKKLDSLWNRFVKDPELLTLYSNFMHEYLELGHMYEIKEIEEKSGSYYIPHLGVFRPESKTSPLRVVFNASTLTTAGNSLNSIQYNGGVIQDDLFAIMVRFRKHAFAFTADIKKMYRMILVHPSQRQLQRILWKDSYNGPIKTYELATVTYGTASAPFLATRTLKQLAIDERKRYPAAAAVLESDLYMDDLLSGSDYLETAKNLQRELIDILSSGKMSLHKWCSNTAELAVSGESYPFSNPEETKTLGVVWKSKGLFLLQSCE
;
A
#
# COMPACT_ATOMS: atom_id res chain seq x y z
N MET A 1 -4.23 20.39 -57.05
CA MET A 1 -4.51 20.78 -55.66
C MET A 1 -5.72 19.99 -55.19
N SER A 2 -5.51 18.85 -54.56
CA SER A 2 -6.56 18.13 -53.83
C SER A 2 -6.21 18.25 -52.35
N ASN A 3 -7.03 18.98 -51.61
CA ASN A 3 -6.94 19.15 -50.17
C ASN A 3 -7.13 17.78 -49.49
N ASN A 4 -6.06 17.01 -49.29
CA ASN A 4 -6.03 15.93 -48.32
C ASN A 4 -5.97 16.57 -46.93
N CYS A 5 -7.12 17.02 -46.43
CA CYS A 5 -7.32 17.17 -45.00
C CYS A 5 -6.95 15.84 -44.35
N ASN A 6 -5.86 15.81 -43.57
CA ASN A 6 -5.48 14.70 -42.71
C ASN A 6 -6.61 14.42 -41.71
N LYS A 7 -7.65 13.69 -42.14
CA LYS A 7 -8.63 13.12 -41.23
C LYS A 7 -7.90 12.07 -40.42
N GLN A 8 -7.83 12.28 -39.10
CA GLN A 8 -7.32 11.26 -38.20
C GLN A 8 -8.22 10.02 -38.31
N HIS A 9 -7.61 8.83 -38.33
CA HIS A 9 -8.33 7.56 -38.34
C HIS A 9 -8.03 6.82 -37.04
N SER A 10 -9.01 6.16 -36.44
CA SER A 10 -8.81 5.17 -35.38
C SER A 10 -8.82 3.76 -35.98
N ALA A 11 -8.06 2.84 -35.39
CA ALA A 11 -8.02 1.46 -35.85
C ALA A 11 -9.16 0.64 -35.22
N LEU A 12 -9.91 -0.07 -36.05
CA LEU A 12 -10.91 -1.05 -35.65
C LEU A 12 -10.22 -2.39 -35.39
N LEU A 13 -10.41 -2.91 -34.19
CA LEU A 13 -9.87 -4.21 -33.76
C LEU A 13 -10.76 -5.36 -34.26
N SER A 14 -10.13 -6.46 -34.66
CA SER A 14 -10.82 -7.66 -35.14
C SER A 14 -11.51 -8.41 -33.99
N THR A 15 -12.85 -8.32 -33.94
CA THR A 15 -13.67 -9.10 -33.01
C THR A 15 -14.40 -10.23 -33.73
N ALA A 16 -14.69 -11.30 -32.99
CA ALA A 16 -15.47 -12.44 -33.44
C ALA A 16 -16.33 -13.00 -32.30
N VAL A 17 -17.28 -13.85 -32.64
CA VAL A 17 -18.06 -14.64 -31.69
C VAL A 17 -17.54 -16.06 -31.73
N CYS A 18 -17.11 -16.56 -30.57
CA CYS A 18 -16.75 -17.95 -30.41
C CYS A 18 -17.53 -18.55 -29.24
N TYR A 19 -17.48 -19.86 -29.12
CA TYR A 19 -18.21 -20.59 -28.09
C TYR A 19 -17.24 -21.38 -27.23
N LEU A 20 -17.40 -21.32 -25.91
CA LEU A 20 -16.79 -22.26 -24.99
C LEU A 20 -17.79 -23.36 -24.65
N ILE A 21 -17.30 -24.59 -24.50
CA ILE A 21 -18.10 -25.73 -24.08
C ILE A 21 -17.99 -25.85 -22.55
N ASP A 22 -19.13 -25.82 -21.86
CA ASP A 22 -19.18 -26.04 -20.41
C ASP A 22 -19.11 -27.54 -20.04
N GLU A 23 -19.06 -27.85 -18.74
CA GLU A 23 -19.00 -29.24 -18.25
C GLU A 23 -20.22 -30.09 -18.65
N SER A 24 -21.35 -29.46 -18.98
CA SER A 24 -22.57 -30.12 -19.47
C SER A 24 -22.59 -30.33 -20.99
N GLY A 25 -21.58 -29.85 -21.71
CA GLY A 25 -21.50 -29.92 -23.17
C GLY A 25 -22.24 -28.78 -23.90
N LYS A 26 -22.75 -27.79 -23.18
CA LYS A 26 -23.47 -26.64 -23.75
C LYS A 26 -22.49 -25.59 -24.26
N GLN A 27 -22.81 -24.99 -25.41
CA GLN A 27 -22.05 -23.88 -25.98
C GLN A 27 -22.46 -22.56 -25.33
N ILE A 28 -21.50 -21.87 -24.72
CA ILE A 28 -21.66 -20.51 -24.21
C ILE A 28 -21.05 -19.54 -25.21
N ARG A 29 -21.88 -18.64 -25.73
CA ARG A 29 -21.50 -17.59 -26.67
C ARG A 29 -20.66 -16.52 -25.97
N LEU A 30 -19.46 -16.27 -26.47
CA LEU A 30 -18.54 -15.28 -25.95
C LEU A 30 -17.99 -14.42 -27.09
N ARG A 31 -17.80 -13.12 -26.80
CA ARG A 31 -17.19 -12.20 -27.75
C ARG A 31 -15.67 -12.20 -27.56
N CYS A 32 -14.93 -12.48 -28.62
CA CYS A 32 -13.48 -12.58 -28.58
C CYS A 32 -12.79 -11.49 -29.40
N LEU A 33 -11.59 -11.13 -28.96
CA LEU A 33 -10.65 -10.31 -29.69
C LEU A 33 -9.54 -11.20 -30.27
N LEU A 34 -9.22 -11.02 -31.54
CA LEU A 34 -8.13 -11.74 -32.19
C LEU A 34 -6.87 -10.88 -32.19
N ASP A 35 -5.80 -11.37 -31.56
CA ASP A 35 -4.57 -10.60 -31.37
C ASP A 35 -3.32 -11.42 -31.72
N ALA A 36 -2.72 -11.11 -32.86
CA ALA A 36 -1.46 -11.71 -33.30
C ALA A 36 -0.24 -11.23 -32.49
N GLY A 37 -0.37 -10.14 -31.74
CA GLY A 37 0.68 -9.58 -30.88
C GLY A 37 0.73 -10.23 -29.49
N SER A 38 -0.29 -11.01 -29.11
CA SER A 38 -0.33 -11.67 -27.82
C SER A 38 0.25 -13.08 -27.88
N GLN A 39 1.25 -13.38 -27.06
CA GLN A 39 1.84 -14.72 -26.96
C GLN A 39 0.89 -15.75 -26.32
N MET A 40 -0.08 -15.29 -25.53
CA MET A 40 -1.01 -16.14 -24.78
C MET A 40 -2.46 -15.78 -25.08
N SER A 41 -3.36 -16.73 -24.85
CA SER A 41 -4.80 -16.46 -24.85
C SER A 41 -5.26 -16.11 -23.44
N PHE A 42 -6.27 -15.24 -23.33
CA PHE A 42 -6.78 -14.76 -22.05
C PHE A 42 -8.28 -14.98 -21.96
N LEU A 43 -8.76 -15.30 -20.76
CA LEU A 43 -10.18 -15.45 -20.47
C LEU A 43 -10.56 -14.58 -19.27
N LYS A 44 -11.68 -13.86 -19.39
CA LYS A 44 -12.19 -13.03 -18.31
C LYS A 44 -12.65 -13.89 -17.14
N ARG A 45 -12.33 -13.45 -15.92
CA ARG A 45 -12.64 -14.16 -14.66
C ARG A 45 -14.13 -14.48 -14.53
N ASP A 46 -15.01 -13.53 -14.85
CA ASP A 46 -16.46 -13.71 -14.78
C ASP A 46 -16.92 -14.88 -15.66
N CYS A 47 -16.30 -15.08 -16.83
CA CYS A 47 -16.60 -16.19 -17.72
C CYS A 47 -16.17 -17.52 -17.13
N VAL A 48 -14.98 -17.56 -16.51
CA VAL A 48 -14.47 -18.75 -15.80
C VAL A 48 -15.43 -19.19 -14.69
N GLU A 49 -15.92 -18.23 -13.92
CA GLU A 49 -16.84 -18.48 -12.80
C GLU A 49 -18.23 -18.88 -13.29
N MET A 50 -18.76 -18.20 -14.30
CA MET A 50 -20.03 -18.55 -14.93
C MET A 50 -20.02 -19.95 -15.56
N LEU A 51 -18.90 -20.35 -16.15
CA LEU A 51 -18.72 -21.67 -16.77
C LEU A 51 -18.35 -22.78 -15.77
N GLY A 52 -18.06 -22.43 -14.52
CA GLY A 52 -17.59 -23.39 -13.51
C GLY A 52 -16.22 -24.01 -13.83
N LEU A 53 -15.40 -23.40 -14.69
CA LEU A 53 -14.14 -24.01 -15.12
C LEU A 53 -13.15 -24.14 -13.96
N LYS A 54 -12.52 -25.31 -13.87
CA LYS A 54 -11.51 -25.59 -12.85
C LYS A 54 -10.26 -24.73 -13.05
N LYS A 55 -10.01 -23.84 -12.10
CA LYS A 55 -8.81 -22.98 -12.06
C LYS A 55 -7.59 -23.76 -11.57
N GLU A 56 -6.49 -23.66 -12.30
CA GLU A 56 -5.18 -24.12 -11.87
C GLU A 56 -4.34 -22.95 -11.38
N LYS A 57 -3.58 -23.14 -10.30
CA LYS A 57 -2.67 -22.12 -9.79
C LYS A 57 -1.49 -21.96 -10.74
N THR A 58 -1.17 -20.72 -11.07
CA THR A 58 0.03 -20.37 -11.84
C THR A 58 0.66 -19.10 -11.26
N ASN A 59 1.87 -18.76 -11.70
CA ASN A 59 2.54 -17.52 -11.32
C ASN A 59 3.30 -16.98 -12.53
N ILE A 60 2.55 -16.61 -13.57
CA ILE A 60 3.09 -16.10 -14.84
C ILE A 60 3.01 -14.59 -14.82
N LEU A 61 4.12 -13.94 -15.18
CA LEU A 61 4.16 -12.49 -15.34
C LEU A 61 3.82 -12.15 -16.80
N VAL A 62 2.75 -11.37 -17.00
CA VAL A 62 2.33 -10.90 -18.32
C VAL A 62 2.79 -9.47 -18.49
N SER A 63 3.68 -9.22 -19.46
CA SER A 63 4.20 -7.90 -19.78
C SER A 63 3.46 -7.22 -20.95
N GLY A 64 3.41 -5.89 -20.92
CA GLY A 64 2.90 -5.05 -22.00
C GLY A 64 3.89 -3.95 -22.39
N LEU A 65 3.39 -2.86 -22.96
CA LEU A 65 4.22 -1.68 -23.30
C LEU A 65 4.81 -1.02 -22.04
N ASN A 66 6.02 -0.46 -22.16
CA ASN A 66 6.78 0.22 -21.10
C ASN A 66 7.04 -0.63 -19.85
N ASP A 67 7.37 -1.92 -20.02
CA ASP A 67 7.70 -2.84 -18.93
C ASP A 67 6.61 -2.98 -17.84
N SER A 68 5.39 -2.55 -18.16
CA SER A 68 4.23 -2.80 -17.31
C SER A 68 3.99 -4.30 -17.26
N SER A 69 3.93 -4.86 -16.05
CA SER A 69 3.80 -6.30 -15.87
C SER A 69 2.79 -6.64 -14.79
N ILE A 70 1.99 -7.68 -15.04
CA ILE A 70 0.90 -8.11 -14.16
C ILE A 70 1.11 -9.59 -13.81
N PRO A 71 1.20 -9.95 -12.51
CA PRO A 71 1.27 -11.34 -12.11
C PRO A 71 -0.11 -12.00 -12.24
N ILE A 72 -0.20 -13.03 -13.07
CA ILE A 72 -1.38 -13.88 -13.23
C ILE A 72 -1.25 -15.10 -12.34
N LYS A 73 -2.26 -15.28 -11.48
CA LYS A 73 -2.27 -16.30 -10.42
C LYS A 73 -3.05 -17.57 -10.78
N SER A 74 -3.79 -17.54 -11.88
CA SER A 74 -4.66 -18.65 -12.29
C SER A 74 -4.74 -18.79 -13.80
N GLN A 75 -4.78 -20.03 -14.26
CA GLN A 75 -5.02 -20.42 -15.64
C GLN A 75 -6.14 -21.46 -15.71
N VAL A 76 -6.73 -21.62 -16.89
CA VAL A 76 -7.73 -22.67 -17.17
C VAL A 76 -7.49 -23.26 -18.55
N THR A 77 -7.81 -24.53 -18.72
CA THR A 77 -7.88 -25.17 -20.04
C THR A 77 -9.34 -25.24 -20.46
N ALA A 78 -9.67 -24.74 -21.66
CA ALA A 78 -11.03 -24.76 -22.18
C ALA A 78 -11.07 -24.98 -23.70
N MET A 79 -12.14 -25.60 -24.19
CA MET A 79 -12.33 -25.83 -25.63
C MET A 79 -13.10 -24.68 -26.27
N ILE A 80 -12.49 -24.04 -27.27
CA ILE A 80 -13.17 -23.08 -28.17
C ILE A 80 -13.77 -23.81 -29.36
N THR A 81 -14.91 -23.32 -29.83
CA THR A 81 -15.57 -23.81 -31.03
C THR A 81 -16.31 -22.71 -31.79
N ASN A 82 -16.57 -22.93 -33.08
CA ASN A 82 -17.50 -22.12 -33.86
C ASN A 82 -18.94 -22.63 -33.69
N GLU A 83 -19.92 -21.88 -34.20
CA GLU A 83 -21.35 -22.15 -33.99
C GLU A 83 -21.75 -23.58 -34.40
N ASN A 84 -21.30 -24.03 -35.58
CA ASN A 84 -21.62 -25.35 -36.13
C ASN A 84 -20.68 -26.48 -35.67
N LYS A 85 -19.76 -26.21 -34.74
CA LYS A 85 -18.76 -27.16 -34.23
C LYS A 85 -17.84 -27.79 -35.28
N SER A 86 -17.74 -27.21 -36.47
CA SER A 86 -16.79 -27.66 -37.50
C SER A 86 -15.34 -27.31 -37.15
N TYR A 87 -15.13 -26.41 -36.20
CA TYR A 87 -13.84 -26.09 -35.61
C TYR A 87 -13.89 -26.28 -34.09
N VAL A 88 -12.91 -26.99 -33.53
CA VAL A 88 -12.75 -27.21 -32.08
C VAL A 88 -11.27 -27.17 -31.72
N ARG A 89 -10.90 -26.38 -30.71
CA ARG A 89 -9.51 -26.30 -30.20
C ARG A 89 -9.49 -26.22 -28.68
N SER A 90 -8.67 -27.04 -28.02
CA SER A 90 -8.43 -26.95 -26.57
C SER A 90 -7.28 -26.00 -26.25
N LEU A 91 -7.56 -24.87 -25.60
CA LEU A 91 -6.62 -23.79 -25.29
C LEU A 91 -6.35 -23.64 -23.80
N ASN A 92 -5.12 -23.25 -23.46
CA ASN A 92 -4.79 -22.73 -22.14
C ASN A 92 -5.02 -21.22 -22.13
N PHE A 93 -5.80 -20.76 -21.15
CA PHE A 93 -6.13 -19.36 -20.94
C PHE A 93 -5.56 -18.87 -19.62
N LEU A 94 -4.88 -17.74 -19.67
CA LEU A 94 -4.56 -16.96 -18.48
C LEU A 94 -5.80 -16.20 -18.02
N VAL A 95 -6.14 -16.30 -16.74
CA VAL A 95 -7.38 -15.72 -16.20
C VAL A 95 -7.13 -14.29 -15.72
N VAL A 96 -7.86 -13.34 -16.31
CA VAL A 96 -7.71 -11.90 -16.05
C VAL A 96 -9.04 -11.26 -15.66
N PRO A 97 -9.06 -10.18 -14.85
CA PRO A 97 -10.31 -9.53 -14.44
C PRO A 97 -11.03 -8.81 -15.59
N LYS A 98 -10.28 -8.35 -16.60
CA LYS A 98 -10.77 -7.66 -17.80
C LYS A 98 -9.84 -8.00 -18.97
N ILE A 99 -10.28 -7.83 -20.21
CA ILE A 99 -9.45 -8.01 -21.43
C ILE A 99 -9.03 -6.65 -21.99
N THR A 100 -9.99 -5.76 -22.23
CA THR A 100 -9.79 -4.37 -22.66
C THR A 100 -10.11 -3.41 -21.52
N ALA A 101 -9.55 -2.19 -21.54
CA ALA A 101 -9.82 -1.19 -20.49
C ALA A 101 -11.23 -0.57 -20.61
N GLY A 102 -11.80 -0.53 -21.83
CA GLY A 102 -13.17 -0.09 -22.11
C GLY A 102 -13.95 -1.04 -23.01
N LEU A 103 -15.01 -0.50 -23.63
CA LEU A 103 -15.79 -1.19 -24.66
C LEU A 103 -15.00 -1.21 -25.98
N THR A 104 -15.25 -2.24 -26.79
CA THR A 104 -14.63 -2.41 -28.11
C THR A 104 -15.74 -2.54 -29.15
N PRO A 105 -15.84 -1.65 -30.16
CA PRO A 105 -15.15 -0.36 -30.26
C PRO A 105 -15.53 0.59 -29.11
N SER A 106 -14.75 1.66 -28.91
CA SER A 106 -15.05 2.66 -27.87
C SER A 106 -16.36 3.41 -28.13
N ASN A 107 -16.65 3.69 -29.41
CA ASN A 107 -17.85 4.40 -29.85
C ASN A 107 -18.62 3.61 -30.88
N LYS A 108 -19.94 3.82 -30.89
CA LYS A 108 -20.79 3.32 -31.94
C LYS A 108 -20.51 4.12 -33.20
N PHE A 109 -20.34 3.44 -34.32
CA PHE A 109 -20.23 4.09 -35.63
C PHE A 109 -21.24 3.51 -36.61
N ASP A 110 -21.59 4.33 -37.59
CA ASP A 110 -22.59 3.97 -38.58
C ASP A 110 -22.10 2.84 -39.48
N PHE A 111 -22.99 1.88 -39.72
CA PHE A 111 -22.77 0.70 -40.55
C PHE A 111 -22.78 1.04 -42.05
N SER A 112 -23.23 2.26 -42.41
CA SER A 112 -23.29 2.80 -43.78
C SER A 112 -21.93 2.94 -44.49
N ILE A 113 -20.83 2.63 -43.80
CA ILE A 113 -19.46 2.65 -44.34
C ILE A 113 -19.24 1.51 -45.38
N GLY A 114 -20.11 0.50 -45.42
CA GLY A 114 -20.07 -0.56 -46.43
C GLY A 114 -21.37 -1.34 -46.56
N ASP A 115 -21.53 -2.08 -47.66
CA ASP A 115 -22.61 -3.05 -47.83
C ASP A 115 -22.13 -4.44 -47.40
N PHE A 116 -22.73 -4.96 -46.33
CA PHE A 116 -22.42 -6.26 -45.75
C PHE A 116 -23.60 -7.25 -45.88
N SER A 117 -24.65 -6.90 -46.64
CA SER A 117 -25.91 -7.66 -46.71
C SER A 117 -25.74 -9.12 -47.12
N ASN A 118 -24.70 -9.42 -47.91
CA ASN A 118 -24.39 -10.77 -48.41
C ASN A 118 -23.18 -11.42 -47.72
N ILE A 119 -22.73 -10.87 -46.59
CA ILE A 119 -21.52 -11.33 -45.89
C ILE A 119 -21.89 -11.75 -44.47
N LYS A 120 -21.62 -13.01 -44.12
CA LYS A 120 -21.75 -13.47 -42.74
C LYS A 120 -20.56 -12.96 -41.93
N LEU A 121 -20.85 -12.13 -40.94
CA LEU A 121 -19.83 -11.51 -40.08
C LEU A 121 -19.54 -12.38 -38.87
N ALA A 122 -18.27 -12.38 -38.44
CA ALA A 122 -17.85 -13.08 -37.24
C ALA A 122 -18.38 -12.43 -35.96
N ASP A 123 -18.61 -11.12 -36.00
CA ASP A 123 -19.25 -10.35 -34.93
C ASP A 123 -20.25 -9.37 -35.55
N GLU A 124 -21.54 -9.69 -35.47
CA GLU A 124 -22.63 -8.83 -35.97
C GLU A 124 -22.68 -7.47 -35.27
N LYS A 125 -22.07 -7.34 -34.09
CA LYS A 125 -22.02 -6.13 -33.28
C LYS A 125 -20.65 -5.47 -33.28
N PHE A 126 -19.82 -5.72 -34.30
CA PHE A 126 -18.47 -5.14 -34.39
C PHE A 126 -18.45 -3.60 -34.36
N ASN A 127 -19.56 -2.94 -34.72
CA ASN A 127 -19.69 -1.49 -34.73
C ASN A 127 -20.36 -0.91 -33.46
N VAL A 128 -20.75 -1.77 -32.51
CA VAL A 128 -21.42 -1.37 -31.26
C VAL A 128 -20.45 -1.55 -30.09
N PRO A 129 -20.30 -0.53 -29.22
CA PRO A 129 -19.49 -0.66 -28.01
C PRO A 129 -19.99 -1.77 -27.09
N GLU A 130 -19.21 -2.84 -27.00
CA GLU A 130 -19.51 -3.98 -26.15
C GLU A 130 -18.21 -4.53 -25.54
N ARG A 131 -18.31 -5.24 -24.41
CA ARG A 131 -17.14 -5.82 -23.75
C ARG A 131 -16.60 -7.01 -24.55
N VAL A 132 -15.33 -7.32 -24.33
CA VAL A 132 -14.67 -8.53 -24.84
C VAL A 132 -14.48 -9.50 -23.68
N ASP A 133 -14.87 -10.75 -23.90
CA ASP A 133 -14.87 -11.81 -22.88
C ASP A 133 -13.57 -12.62 -22.89
N LEU A 134 -12.93 -12.76 -24.07
CA LEU A 134 -11.68 -13.48 -24.22
C LEU A 134 -10.80 -12.92 -25.34
N LEU A 135 -9.50 -13.17 -25.26
CA LEU A 135 -8.52 -12.80 -26.26
C LEU A 135 -7.83 -14.07 -26.78
N LEU A 136 -7.83 -14.25 -28.09
CA LEU A 136 -7.14 -15.35 -28.77
C LEU A 136 -5.79 -14.86 -29.29
N GLY A 137 -4.73 -15.42 -28.71
CA GLY A 137 -3.36 -15.05 -29.04
C GLY A 137 -2.82 -15.70 -30.31
N VAL A 138 -1.55 -15.43 -30.60
CA VAL A 138 -0.83 -15.87 -31.79
C VAL A 138 -0.79 -17.39 -31.97
N GLU A 139 -0.90 -18.17 -30.89
CA GLU A 139 -0.94 -19.64 -30.92
C GLU A 139 -2.02 -20.17 -31.87
N VAL A 140 -3.19 -19.53 -31.90
CA VAL A 140 -4.31 -19.93 -32.76
C VAL A 140 -4.61 -18.89 -33.85
N PHE A 141 -4.19 -17.63 -33.70
CA PHE A 141 -4.57 -16.54 -34.60
C PHE A 141 -4.46 -16.91 -36.09
N TYR A 142 -3.30 -17.41 -36.51
CA TYR A 142 -3.05 -17.74 -37.92
C TYR A 142 -3.76 -19.01 -38.39
N GLU A 143 -4.06 -19.94 -37.47
CA GLU A 143 -4.87 -21.14 -37.74
C GLU A 143 -6.32 -20.79 -38.06
N LEU A 144 -6.85 -19.74 -37.42
CA LEU A 144 -8.22 -19.28 -37.62
C LEU A 144 -8.45 -18.68 -39.02
N LEU A 145 -7.41 -18.20 -39.69
CA LEU A 145 -7.53 -17.52 -40.97
C LEU A 145 -7.90 -18.50 -42.10
N ARG A 146 -8.85 -18.09 -42.94
CA ARG A 146 -9.27 -18.83 -44.14
C ARG A 146 -8.97 -18.02 -45.40
N ARG A 147 -9.00 -18.69 -46.55
CA ARG A 147 -8.89 -17.99 -47.84
C ARG A 147 -10.10 -17.08 -48.03
N GLY A 148 -9.85 -15.84 -48.46
CA GLY A 148 -10.88 -14.84 -48.75
C GLY A 148 -10.62 -13.56 -48.00
N GLN A 149 -10.46 -12.47 -48.73
CA GLN A 149 -10.31 -11.13 -48.20
C GLN A 149 -11.10 -10.17 -49.08
N ILE A 150 -11.83 -9.25 -48.46
CA ILE A 150 -12.68 -8.29 -49.16
C ILE A 150 -12.31 -6.89 -48.68
N SER A 151 -11.87 -6.03 -49.59
CA SER A 151 -11.66 -4.61 -49.31
C SER A 151 -12.97 -3.86 -49.55
N ILE A 152 -13.42 -3.08 -48.58
CA ILE A 152 -14.65 -2.29 -48.71
C ILE A 152 -14.35 -1.01 -49.49
N PRO A 153 -15.00 -0.77 -50.65
CA PRO A 153 -14.76 0.43 -51.46
C PRO A 153 -14.96 1.72 -50.67
N ASN A 154 -14.14 2.74 -50.93
CA ASN A 154 -14.20 4.06 -50.28
C ASN A 154 -14.01 4.05 -48.76
N SER A 155 -13.43 2.99 -48.20
CA SER A 155 -13.08 2.90 -46.79
C SER A 155 -11.67 2.29 -46.62
N ASN A 156 -11.12 2.37 -45.41
CA ASN A 156 -9.90 1.66 -45.03
C ASN A 156 -10.21 0.34 -44.31
N LEU A 157 -11.42 -0.21 -44.52
CA LEU A 157 -11.86 -1.46 -43.90
C LEU A 157 -11.53 -2.67 -44.77
N LEU A 158 -11.09 -3.73 -44.09
CA LEU A 158 -10.71 -5.00 -44.67
C LEU A 158 -11.43 -6.13 -43.93
N LEU A 159 -12.06 -7.00 -44.70
CA LEU A 159 -12.68 -8.21 -44.20
C LEU A 159 -11.77 -9.38 -44.47
N GLN A 160 -11.55 -10.19 -43.45
CA GLN A 160 -10.75 -11.40 -43.55
C GLN A 160 -11.61 -12.60 -43.19
N ASN A 161 -11.69 -13.60 -44.09
CA ASN A 161 -12.42 -14.82 -43.81
C ASN A 161 -11.70 -15.62 -42.71
N THR A 162 -12.45 -16.19 -41.77
CA THR A 162 -11.92 -17.01 -40.68
C THR A 162 -12.82 -18.23 -40.42
N VAL A 163 -12.40 -19.12 -39.51
CA VAL A 163 -13.25 -20.21 -39.00
C VAL A 163 -14.52 -19.72 -38.29
N PHE A 164 -14.54 -18.45 -37.88
CA PHE A 164 -15.66 -17.79 -37.23
C PHE A 164 -16.44 -16.88 -38.19
N GLU A 165 -16.29 -17.04 -39.51
CA GLU A 165 -16.81 -16.12 -40.55
C GLU A 165 -15.94 -14.86 -40.73
N PHE A 166 -16.43 -13.83 -41.43
CA PHE A 166 -15.60 -12.66 -41.77
C PHE A 166 -15.41 -11.71 -40.58
N ILE A 167 -14.17 -11.53 -40.15
CA ILE A 167 -13.77 -10.47 -39.21
C ILE A 167 -13.53 -9.17 -39.98
N ILE A 168 -13.74 -8.03 -39.34
CA ILE A 168 -13.50 -6.70 -39.92
C ILE A 168 -12.38 -6.01 -39.13
N SER A 169 -11.45 -5.39 -39.86
CA SER A 169 -10.38 -4.57 -39.30
C SER A 169 -10.07 -3.39 -40.22
N GLY A 170 -9.35 -2.39 -39.73
CA GLY A 170 -8.87 -1.28 -40.56
C GLY A 170 -9.16 0.09 -39.98
N GLY A 171 -9.02 1.14 -40.79
CA GLY A 171 -9.17 2.52 -40.34
C GLY A 171 -10.61 3.01 -40.41
N ILE A 172 -11.14 3.54 -39.30
CA ILE A 172 -12.42 4.27 -39.26
C ILE A 172 -12.17 5.77 -39.05
N PRO A 173 -13.00 6.67 -39.61
CA PRO A 173 -12.87 8.11 -39.38
C PRO A 173 -12.97 8.44 -37.89
N ARG A 174 -12.03 9.23 -37.37
CA ARG A 174 -12.01 9.63 -35.96
C ARG A 174 -12.85 10.90 -35.76
N GLU A 175 -13.88 10.82 -34.94
CA GLU A 175 -14.50 12.00 -34.33
C GLU A 175 -13.64 12.43 -33.13
N ASN A 176 -13.58 13.74 -32.84
CA ASN A 176 -12.63 14.41 -31.93
C ASN A 176 -12.47 13.75 -30.54
N GLU A 177 -11.66 12.69 -30.44
CA GLU A 177 -11.27 12.07 -29.18
C GLU A 177 -9.77 12.24 -28.93
N ASN A 178 -9.41 12.77 -27.76
CA ASN A 178 -8.00 12.92 -27.35
C ASN A 178 -7.36 11.61 -26.82
N VAL A 179 -8.09 10.49 -26.81
CA VAL A 179 -7.62 9.21 -26.26
C VAL A 179 -7.51 8.16 -27.37
N ILE A 180 -6.32 7.59 -27.56
CA ILE A 180 -6.10 6.43 -28.42
C ILE A 180 -6.02 5.20 -27.51
N HIS A 181 -6.98 4.29 -27.64
CA HIS A 181 -6.98 3.07 -26.84
C HIS A 181 -6.02 2.05 -27.45
N CYS A 182 -4.95 1.72 -26.73
CA CYS A 182 -4.15 0.54 -27.02
C CYS A 182 -4.81 -0.64 -26.32
N GLY A 183 -5.04 -1.77 -26.98
CA GLY A 183 -5.80 -2.94 -26.48
C GLY A 183 -5.16 -3.69 -25.29
N PHE A 184 -4.34 -3.00 -24.50
CA PHE A 184 -3.65 -3.57 -23.34
C PHE A 184 -4.57 -3.68 -22.13
N LEU A 185 -4.27 -4.70 -21.32
CA LEU A 185 -4.65 -4.77 -19.92
C LEU A 185 -4.05 -3.57 -19.20
N LYS A 186 -4.78 -2.46 -19.14
CA LYS A 186 -4.43 -1.36 -18.25
C LYS A 186 -4.68 -1.84 -16.82
N HIS A 187 -3.67 -2.43 -16.19
CA HIS A 187 -3.58 -2.33 -14.73
C HIS A 187 -3.16 -0.89 -14.43
N GLU A 188 -4.11 0.03 -14.58
CA GLU A 188 -4.12 1.14 -13.67
C GLU A 188 -4.34 0.50 -12.31
N ILE A 189 -3.25 0.35 -11.56
CA ILE A 189 -3.27 0.86 -10.20
C ILE A 189 -3.68 2.31 -10.41
N ASN A 190 -4.98 2.58 -10.43
CA ASN A 190 -5.44 3.94 -10.46
C ASN A 190 -4.89 4.48 -9.14
N LEU A 191 -3.81 5.26 -9.24
CA LEU A 191 -3.12 5.72 -8.06
C LEU A 191 -4.11 6.46 -7.18
N ASP A 192 -5.09 7.17 -7.76
CA ASP A 192 -6.20 7.77 -7.04
C ASP A 192 -7.14 6.75 -6.43
N GLN A 193 -7.40 5.59 -7.01
CA GLN A 193 -8.27 4.56 -6.43
C GLN A 193 -7.55 3.70 -5.39
N THR A 194 -6.23 3.51 -5.52
CA THR A 194 -5.38 2.90 -4.50
C THR A 194 -5.04 3.88 -3.39
N LEU A 195 -4.85 5.17 -3.70
CA LEU A 195 -4.81 6.29 -2.74
C LEU A 195 -6.15 6.47 -2.10
N LYS A 196 -7.26 6.32 -2.82
CA LYS A 196 -8.61 6.43 -2.26
C LYS A 196 -8.96 5.19 -1.47
N GLN A 197 -8.50 3.99 -1.82
CA GLN A 197 -8.63 2.81 -0.96
C GLN A 197 -7.70 2.91 0.25
N PHE A 198 -6.49 3.42 0.10
CA PHE A 198 -5.58 3.73 1.20
C PHE A 198 -6.19 4.81 2.11
N TRP A 199 -6.75 5.87 1.54
CA TRP A 199 -7.49 6.94 2.21
C TRP A 199 -8.89 6.54 2.62
N GLU A 200 -9.53 5.46 2.15
CA GLU A 200 -10.82 4.95 2.65
C GLU A 200 -10.55 3.94 3.78
N ILE A 201 -9.37 3.32 3.77
CA ILE A 201 -8.84 2.54 4.90
C ILE A 201 -8.33 3.48 6.01
N GLU A 202 -7.76 4.65 5.65
CA GLU A 202 -7.29 5.68 6.59
C GLU A 202 -8.38 6.72 6.96
N ASN A 203 -9.29 7.08 6.04
CA ASN A 203 -10.52 7.85 6.32
C ASN A 203 -11.63 6.90 6.71
N VAL A 204 -11.61 6.55 7.98
CA VAL A 204 -12.85 6.26 8.67
C VAL A 204 -13.58 7.58 8.85
N ASP A 205 -14.72 7.75 8.18
CA ASP A 205 -15.62 8.90 8.36
C ASP A 205 -15.81 9.22 9.85
N SER A 206 -15.67 10.51 10.17
CA SER A 206 -15.88 11.10 11.48
C SER A 206 -17.34 11.00 11.91
N ASP A 207 -17.69 9.86 12.50
CA ASP A 207 -18.69 9.60 13.55
C ASP A 207 -19.04 8.10 13.60
N ILE A 208 -18.04 7.21 13.44
CA ILE A 208 -18.27 5.79 13.74
C ILE A 208 -18.48 5.67 15.26
N PRO A 209 -19.59 5.05 15.73
CA PRO A 209 -19.71 4.70 17.13
C PRO A 209 -18.47 3.91 17.53
N LYS A 210 -17.68 4.45 18.47
CA LYS A 210 -16.42 3.86 18.93
C LYS A 210 -16.60 2.35 19.03
N SER A 211 -15.83 1.58 18.26
CA SER A 211 -15.96 0.14 18.25
C SER A 211 -15.88 -0.37 19.69
N ARG A 212 -16.58 -1.47 20.01
CA ARG A 212 -16.54 -2.07 21.36
C ARG A 212 -15.09 -2.25 21.84
N GLU A 213 -14.18 -2.63 20.94
CA GLU A 213 -12.74 -2.74 21.21
C GLU A 213 -12.08 -1.40 21.58
N SER A 214 -12.43 -0.31 20.91
CA SER A 214 -11.90 1.03 21.19
C SER A 214 -12.34 1.55 22.56
N ILE A 215 -13.60 1.29 22.93
CA ILE A 215 -14.13 1.63 24.27
C ILE A 215 -13.36 0.85 25.35
N LEU A 216 -13.19 -0.46 25.17
CA LEU A 216 -12.44 -1.30 26.12
C LEU A 216 -10.97 -0.86 26.24
N CYS A 217 -10.34 -0.43 25.15
CA CYS A 217 -8.98 0.10 25.20
C CYS A 217 -8.87 1.42 25.96
N GLU A 218 -9.83 2.32 25.75
CA GLU A 218 -9.88 3.60 26.47
C GLU A 218 -10.09 3.37 27.97
N GLU A 219 -11.07 2.54 28.34
CA GLU A 219 -11.30 2.15 29.75
C GLU A 219 -10.06 1.47 30.35
N HIS A 220 -9.43 0.57 29.61
CA HIS A 220 -8.20 -0.08 30.04
C HIS A 220 -7.07 0.92 30.28
N PHE A 221 -6.86 1.87 29.36
CA PHE A 221 -5.86 2.93 29.50
C PHE A 221 -6.13 3.78 30.74
N GLN A 222 -7.36 4.28 30.91
CA GLN A 222 -7.73 5.10 32.07
C GLN A 222 -7.43 4.39 33.40
N ASN A 223 -7.71 3.09 33.48
CA ASN A 223 -7.49 2.30 34.70
C ASN A 223 -6.03 1.83 34.92
N ASN A 224 -5.19 1.85 33.88
CA ASN A 224 -3.85 1.24 33.93
C ASN A 224 -2.71 2.15 33.46
N HIS A 225 -2.99 3.42 33.16
CA HIS A 225 -1.97 4.44 33.00
C HIS A 225 -1.59 5.01 34.36
N SER A 226 -0.32 5.36 34.50
CA SER A 226 0.16 6.15 35.61
C SER A 226 1.26 7.08 35.12
N ARG A 227 1.43 8.20 35.78
CA ARG A 227 2.46 9.18 35.43
C ARG A 227 3.40 9.34 36.60
N ASP A 228 4.66 8.96 36.40
CA ASP A 228 5.74 9.34 37.28
C ASP A 228 6.35 10.67 36.77
N LYS A 229 7.57 10.64 36.23
CA LYS A 229 8.18 11.70 35.41
C LYS A 229 8.03 11.40 33.90
N SER A 230 7.45 10.26 33.53
CA SER A 230 7.20 9.71 32.19
C SER A 230 5.84 8.98 32.23
N GLY A 231 5.24 8.69 31.08
CA GLY A 231 4.03 7.86 31.03
C GLY A 231 4.36 6.39 31.23
N ILE A 232 3.67 5.71 32.16
CA ILE A 232 3.71 4.25 32.34
C ILE A 232 2.35 3.68 31.92
N VAL A 233 2.35 2.71 31.01
CA VAL A 233 1.14 2.11 30.46
C VAL A 233 1.17 0.58 30.53
N LYS A 234 -0.01 -0.04 30.46
CA LYS A 234 -0.15 -1.47 30.21
C LYS A 234 -0.68 -1.72 28.80
N MET A 235 -0.21 -2.78 28.15
CA MET A 235 -0.77 -3.28 26.91
C MET A 235 -2.19 -3.81 27.15
N PRO A 236 -3.18 -3.39 26.34
CA PRO A 236 -4.55 -3.90 26.41
C PRO A 236 -4.61 -5.30 25.77
N LEU A 237 -4.70 -6.33 26.61
CA LEU A 237 -4.72 -7.74 26.17
C LEU A 237 -6.16 -8.25 26.05
N LYS A 238 -6.44 -8.98 24.96
CA LYS A 238 -7.69 -9.72 24.69
C LYS A 238 -7.77 -11.01 25.46
N GLU A 239 -6.62 -11.65 25.66
CA GLU A 239 -6.46 -12.97 26.25
C GLU A 239 -5.32 -12.97 27.27
N ASN A 240 -5.32 -13.96 28.16
CA ASN A 240 -4.19 -14.18 29.06
C ASN A 240 -2.95 -14.61 28.24
N PRO A 241 -1.78 -13.96 28.41
CA PRO A 241 -0.53 -14.34 27.76
C PRO A 241 -0.13 -15.81 27.81
N ASP A 242 -0.65 -16.59 28.76
CA ASP A 242 -0.42 -18.03 28.84
C ASP A 242 -0.83 -18.79 27.54
N CYS A 243 -1.71 -18.21 26.71
CA CYS A 243 -2.10 -18.79 25.41
C CYS A 243 -1.03 -18.65 24.30
N LEU A 244 0.05 -17.89 24.53
CA LEU A 244 1.10 -17.66 23.54
C LEU A 244 2.03 -18.85 23.31
N GLY A 245 2.06 -19.87 24.17
CA GLY A 245 3.01 -20.98 24.01
C GLY A 245 4.48 -20.52 23.93
N LYS A 246 5.32 -21.20 23.15
CA LYS A 246 6.77 -20.96 23.10
C LYS A 246 7.19 -20.18 21.85
N SER A 247 7.93 -19.09 22.04
CA SER A 247 8.45 -18.22 20.97
C SER A 247 9.98 -18.15 20.91
N ARG A 248 10.68 -18.48 22.00
CA ARG A 248 12.14 -18.36 22.14
C ARG A 248 12.93 -19.01 20.99
N HIS A 249 12.59 -20.24 20.63
CA HIS A 249 13.28 -20.98 19.57
C HIS A 249 13.13 -20.34 18.17
N ILE A 250 12.03 -19.61 17.93
CA ILE A 250 11.78 -18.89 16.67
C ILE A 250 12.63 -17.62 16.64
N ALA A 251 12.64 -16.86 17.73
CA ALA A 251 13.51 -15.70 17.88
C ALA A 251 14.99 -16.08 17.73
N LEU A 252 15.41 -17.22 18.29
CA LEU A 252 16.76 -17.74 18.16
C LEU A 252 17.13 -18.02 16.70
N LYS A 253 16.29 -18.76 15.95
CA LYS A 253 16.53 -19.02 14.52
C LYS A 253 16.65 -17.73 13.71
N LYS A 254 15.86 -16.71 14.04
CA LYS A 254 15.92 -15.39 13.38
C LYS A 254 17.19 -14.64 13.75
N LEU A 255 17.63 -14.71 15.00
CA LEU A 255 18.92 -14.16 15.44
C LEU A 255 20.09 -14.82 14.72
N ASP A 256 20.10 -16.16 14.59
CA ASP A 256 21.16 -16.87 13.86
C ASP A 256 21.22 -16.45 12.39
N SER A 257 20.05 -16.32 11.74
CA SER A 257 19.97 -15.78 10.38
C SER A 257 20.49 -14.34 10.28
N LEU A 258 20.26 -13.52 11.29
CA LEU A 258 20.76 -12.14 11.35
C LEU A 258 22.29 -12.11 11.50
N TRP A 259 22.86 -12.98 12.33
CA TRP A 259 24.31 -13.13 12.47
C TRP A 259 25.00 -13.63 11.22
N ASN A 260 24.38 -14.56 10.48
CA ASN A 260 24.89 -14.98 9.17
C ASN A 260 24.94 -13.83 8.16
N ARG A 261 24.04 -12.84 8.30
CA ARG A 261 24.06 -11.62 7.48
C ARG A 261 25.16 -10.66 7.94
N PHE A 262 25.34 -10.48 9.25
CA PHE A 262 26.42 -9.65 9.82
C PHE A 262 27.82 -10.11 9.41
N VAL A 263 28.05 -11.42 9.29
CA VAL A 263 29.33 -11.96 8.80
C VAL A 263 29.66 -11.47 7.38
N LYS A 264 28.63 -11.27 6.55
CA LYS A 264 28.77 -10.78 5.17
C LYS A 264 28.80 -9.26 5.07
N ASP A 265 28.38 -8.56 6.13
CA ASP A 265 28.17 -7.11 6.15
C ASP A 265 28.58 -6.53 7.52
N PRO A 266 29.89 -6.21 7.70
CA PRO A 266 30.42 -5.68 8.96
C PRO A 266 29.91 -4.28 9.32
N GLU A 267 29.52 -3.49 8.31
CA GLU A 267 28.94 -2.16 8.54
C GLU A 267 27.57 -2.30 9.20
N LEU A 268 26.73 -3.19 8.68
CA LEU A 268 25.44 -3.51 9.28
C LEU A 268 25.59 -4.01 10.72
N LEU A 269 26.58 -4.87 11.01
CA LEU A 269 26.87 -5.33 12.37
C LEU A 269 27.16 -4.15 13.32
N THR A 270 27.98 -3.20 12.87
CA THR A 270 28.36 -2.03 13.66
C THR A 270 27.14 -1.16 13.97
N LEU A 271 26.33 -0.85 12.95
CA LEU A 271 25.10 -0.07 13.12
C LEU A 271 24.10 -0.78 14.06
N TYR A 272 23.95 -2.10 13.93
CA TYR A 272 23.05 -2.87 14.78
C TYR A 272 23.53 -2.94 16.22
N SER A 273 24.83 -3.15 16.42
CA SER A 273 25.44 -3.19 17.75
C SER A 273 25.28 -1.84 18.44
N ASN A 274 25.52 -0.73 17.73
CA ASN A 274 25.31 0.62 18.25
C ASN A 274 23.84 0.85 18.64
N PHE A 275 22.88 0.40 17.82
CA PHE A 275 21.46 0.47 18.16
C PHE A 275 21.14 -0.29 19.46
N MET A 276 21.66 -1.51 19.62
CA MET A 276 21.42 -2.32 20.82
C MET A 276 22.05 -1.67 22.06
N HIS A 277 23.28 -1.17 21.95
CA HIS A 277 23.96 -0.45 23.04
C HIS A 277 23.19 0.82 23.44
N GLU A 278 22.77 1.64 22.48
CA GLU A 278 21.96 2.83 22.74
C GLU A 278 20.64 2.48 23.46
N TYR A 279 19.98 1.37 23.07
CA TYR A 279 18.77 0.91 23.74
C TYR A 279 18.99 0.55 25.21
N LEU A 280 20.15 -0.06 25.52
CA LEU A 280 20.53 -0.43 26.88
C LEU A 280 20.91 0.80 27.70
N GLU A 281 21.75 1.69 27.17
CA GLU A 281 22.24 2.89 27.85
C GLU A 281 21.12 3.86 28.21
N LEU A 282 20.12 4.00 27.33
CA LEU A 282 18.95 4.84 27.59
C LEU A 282 17.94 4.18 28.55
N GLY A 283 18.22 2.97 29.05
CA GLY A 283 17.32 2.25 29.95
C GLY A 283 16.02 1.79 29.28
N HIS A 284 16.01 1.68 27.95
CA HIS A 284 14.86 1.23 27.17
C HIS A 284 14.76 -0.31 27.12
N MET A 285 15.81 -1.01 27.52
CA MET A 285 15.80 -2.45 27.76
C MET A 285 16.76 -2.83 28.89
N TYR A 286 16.57 -4.01 29.47
CA TYR A 286 17.42 -4.54 30.54
C TYR A 286 17.76 -6.00 30.30
N GLU A 287 19.00 -6.40 30.56
CA GLU A 287 19.40 -7.81 30.54
C GLU A 287 18.73 -8.55 31.70
N ILE A 288 18.13 -9.71 31.43
CA ILE A 288 17.57 -10.59 32.45
C ILE A 288 18.40 -11.87 32.59
N LYS A 289 18.62 -12.29 33.83
CA LYS A 289 19.39 -13.49 34.20
C LYS A 289 18.49 -14.58 34.80
N GLU A 290 17.28 -14.73 34.25
CA GLU A 290 16.34 -15.75 34.70
C GLU A 290 16.81 -17.15 34.27
N ILE A 291 16.80 -18.09 35.21
CA ILE A 291 17.14 -19.51 34.98
C ILE A 291 15.94 -20.25 34.37
N GLU A 292 14.72 -19.87 34.75
CA GLU A 292 13.47 -20.47 34.29
C GLU A 292 12.59 -19.45 33.57
N GLU A 293 12.05 -19.85 32.42
CA GLU A 293 11.16 -19.01 31.62
C GLU A 293 9.77 -18.96 32.25
N LYS A 294 9.34 -17.77 32.68
CA LYS A 294 7.99 -17.54 33.20
C LYS A 294 6.93 -17.89 32.16
N SER A 295 5.83 -18.48 32.61
CA SER A 295 4.63 -18.66 31.77
C SER A 295 4.17 -17.31 31.21
N GLY A 296 3.72 -17.33 29.95
CA GLY A 296 3.32 -16.12 29.23
C GLY A 296 4.47 -15.21 28.81
N SER A 297 5.72 -15.70 28.75
CA SER A 297 6.84 -14.96 28.16
C SER A 297 6.77 -14.98 26.63
N TYR A 298 7.11 -13.86 25.98
CA TYR A 298 7.15 -13.76 24.53
C TYR A 298 8.44 -13.12 24.02
N TYR A 299 9.14 -13.83 23.15
CA TYR A 299 10.37 -13.41 22.51
C TYR A 299 10.07 -12.85 21.13
N ILE A 300 10.18 -11.53 20.99
CA ILE A 300 9.96 -10.80 19.75
C ILE A 300 11.20 -10.93 18.86
N PRO A 301 11.11 -11.55 17.67
CA PRO A 301 12.19 -11.50 16.71
C PRO A 301 12.38 -10.07 16.19
N HIS A 302 13.63 -9.66 15.95
CA HIS A 302 13.94 -8.36 15.38
C HIS A 302 14.77 -8.50 14.10
N LEU A 303 14.66 -7.49 13.22
CA LEU A 303 15.37 -7.43 11.94
C LEU A 303 15.82 -6.01 11.63
N GLY A 304 16.80 -5.85 10.73
CA GLY A 304 17.31 -4.54 10.32
C GLY A 304 16.88 -4.20 8.91
N VAL A 305 16.17 -3.07 8.76
CA VAL A 305 15.89 -2.42 7.48
C VAL A 305 16.99 -1.39 7.26
N PHE A 306 17.88 -1.68 6.31
CA PHE A 306 18.98 -0.81 5.96
C PHE A 306 18.53 0.14 4.84
N ARG A 307 18.77 1.43 5.03
CA ARG A 307 18.43 2.52 4.10
C ARG A 307 19.67 3.39 3.90
N PRO A 308 20.61 3.00 3.02
CA PRO A 308 21.88 3.70 2.86
C PRO A 308 21.71 5.16 2.43
N GLU A 309 20.63 5.46 1.72
CA GLU A 309 20.27 6.82 1.28
C GLU A 309 19.81 7.74 2.43
N SER A 310 19.53 7.19 3.62
CA SER A 310 19.10 7.98 4.78
C SER A 310 20.31 8.55 5.52
N LYS A 311 20.60 9.84 5.32
CA LYS A 311 21.68 10.57 6.01
C LYS A 311 21.57 10.51 7.55
N THR A 312 20.36 10.48 8.10
CA THR A 312 20.12 10.56 9.56
C THR A 312 19.81 9.22 10.24
N SER A 313 19.35 8.20 9.51
CA SER A 313 18.95 6.90 10.08
C SER A 313 19.21 5.74 9.11
N PRO A 314 20.50 5.39 8.86
CA PRO A 314 20.85 4.36 7.89
C PRO A 314 20.33 2.97 8.27
N LEU A 315 20.11 2.70 9.57
CA LEU A 315 19.51 1.48 10.06
C LEU A 315 18.23 1.75 10.86
N ARG A 316 17.16 1.02 10.54
CA ARG A 316 15.96 0.91 11.37
C ARG A 316 15.78 -0.54 11.82
N VAL A 317 15.89 -0.78 13.12
CA VAL A 317 15.58 -2.09 13.71
C VAL A 317 14.07 -2.21 13.87
N VAL A 318 13.47 -3.31 13.42
CA VAL A 318 12.03 -3.58 13.47
C VAL A 318 11.79 -4.79 14.35
N PHE A 319 10.86 -4.67 15.31
CA PHE A 319 10.43 -5.75 16.19
C PHE A 319 9.15 -6.41 15.63
N ASN A 320 9.20 -7.71 15.33
CA ASN A 320 8.09 -8.43 14.68
C ASN A 320 7.23 -9.19 15.70
N ALA A 321 6.32 -8.46 16.37
CA ALA A 321 5.37 -9.01 17.32
C ALA A 321 4.19 -9.79 16.67
N SER A 322 4.15 -9.89 15.34
CA SER A 322 3.19 -10.70 14.58
C SER A 322 3.68 -12.13 14.32
N THR A 323 4.88 -12.48 14.80
CA THR A 323 5.42 -13.83 14.61
C THR A 323 4.60 -14.85 15.39
N LEU A 324 4.08 -15.86 14.68
CA LEU A 324 3.33 -16.95 15.33
C LEU A 324 4.25 -17.81 16.20
N THR A 325 3.72 -18.23 17.34
CA THR A 325 4.35 -19.14 18.30
C THR A 325 4.03 -20.60 18.00
N THR A 326 4.52 -21.54 18.82
CA THR A 326 4.09 -22.94 18.77
C THR A 326 2.58 -23.15 18.97
N ALA A 327 1.90 -22.20 19.62
CA ALA A 327 0.45 -22.28 19.85
C ALA A 327 -0.37 -21.66 18.71
N GLY A 328 0.28 -21.13 17.66
CA GLY A 328 -0.41 -20.48 16.53
C GLY A 328 -0.86 -19.04 16.81
N ASN A 329 -0.57 -18.50 18.00
CA ASN A 329 -0.86 -17.11 18.38
C ASN A 329 0.39 -16.23 18.27
N SER A 330 0.21 -14.92 18.17
CA SER A 330 1.28 -13.92 18.25
C SER A 330 0.97 -12.88 19.33
N LEU A 331 1.98 -12.11 19.74
CA LEU A 331 1.76 -11.03 20.70
C LEU A 331 0.75 -10.00 20.18
N ASN A 332 0.70 -9.78 18.86
CA ASN A 332 -0.27 -8.89 18.24
C ASN A 332 -1.69 -9.47 18.18
N SER A 333 -1.85 -10.79 18.01
CA SER A 333 -3.18 -11.39 17.94
C SER A 333 -3.94 -11.34 19.27
N ILE A 334 -3.21 -11.30 20.39
CA ILE A 334 -3.79 -11.22 21.74
C ILE A 334 -3.93 -9.78 22.27
N GLN A 335 -3.65 -8.77 21.46
CA GLN A 335 -3.78 -7.36 21.84
C GLN A 335 -4.98 -6.72 21.17
N TYR A 336 -5.63 -5.81 21.87
CA TYR A 336 -6.47 -4.82 21.22
C TYR A 336 -5.58 -3.76 20.55
N ASN A 337 -5.99 -3.30 19.37
CA ASN A 337 -5.25 -2.24 18.66
C ASN A 337 -5.54 -0.84 19.25
N GLY A 338 -6.70 -0.65 19.89
CA GLY A 338 -7.17 0.61 20.44
C GLY A 338 -7.83 1.58 19.45
N GLY A 339 -7.85 1.23 18.16
CA GLY A 339 -8.38 2.09 17.10
C GLY A 339 -7.54 3.35 16.84
N VAL A 340 -8.03 4.20 15.94
CA VAL A 340 -7.40 5.48 15.59
C VAL A 340 -7.92 6.56 16.53
N ILE A 341 -7.01 7.21 17.26
CA ILE A 341 -7.33 8.35 18.15
C ILE A 341 -7.05 9.70 17.48
N GLN A 342 -6.21 9.72 16.45
CA GLN A 342 -5.76 10.94 15.79
C GLN A 342 -6.84 11.46 14.86
N ASP A 343 -6.84 12.78 14.66
CA ASP A 343 -7.61 13.39 13.59
C ASP A 343 -7.10 12.88 12.24
N ASP A 344 -8.01 12.88 11.26
CA ASP A 344 -7.66 12.59 9.88
C ASP A 344 -6.47 13.47 9.41
N LEU A 345 -5.52 12.83 8.72
CA LEU A 345 -4.32 13.46 8.20
C LEU A 345 -4.66 14.64 7.29
N PHE A 346 -5.73 14.53 6.50
CA PHE A 346 -6.16 15.64 5.64
C PHE A 346 -6.65 16.83 6.48
N ALA A 347 -7.40 16.60 7.56
CA ALA A 347 -7.78 17.66 8.50
C ALA A 347 -6.55 18.37 9.13
N ILE A 348 -5.53 17.60 9.55
CA ILE A 348 -4.27 18.15 10.07
C ILE A 348 -3.58 19.01 9.02
N MET A 349 -3.47 18.51 7.77
CA MET A 349 -2.86 19.24 6.67
C MET A 349 -3.62 20.53 6.33
N VAL A 350 -4.95 20.53 6.37
CA VAL A 350 -5.77 21.72 6.11
C VAL A 350 -5.58 22.76 7.20
N ARG A 351 -5.53 22.37 8.49
CA ARG A 351 -5.23 23.29 9.59
C ARG A 351 -3.84 23.91 9.44
N PHE A 352 -2.83 23.06 9.22
CA PHE A 352 -1.45 23.50 9.01
C PHE A 352 -1.33 24.54 7.89
N ARG A 353 -2.05 24.35 6.78
CA ARG A 353 -2.04 25.28 5.63
C ARG A 353 -2.67 26.63 5.88
N LYS A 354 -3.46 26.81 6.95
CA LYS A 354 -4.09 28.09 7.27
C LYS A 354 -3.13 29.08 7.90
N HIS A 355 -2.02 28.61 8.46
CA HIS A 355 -1.10 29.46 9.22
C HIS A 355 -0.18 30.29 8.32
N ALA A 356 -0.12 31.61 8.56
CA ALA A 356 0.86 32.48 7.91
C ALA A 356 2.31 32.15 8.32
N PHE A 357 2.52 31.77 9.58
CA PHE A 357 3.80 31.35 10.15
C PHE A 357 3.69 29.90 10.60
N ALA A 358 4.25 28.99 9.80
CA ALA A 358 4.07 27.56 9.95
C ALA A 358 5.40 26.87 10.26
N PHE A 359 5.34 25.85 11.11
CA PHE A 359 6.49 25.03 11.46
C PHE A 359 6.12 23.55 11.61
N THR A 360 7.11 22.69 11.42
CA THR A 360 7.01 21.25 11.70
C THR A 360 8.13 20.82 12.62
N ALA A 361 7.91 19.76 13.38
CA ALA A 361 8.93 19.11 14.19
C ALA A 361 8.59 17.64 14.39
N ASP A 362 9.54 16.86 14.90
CA ASP A 362 9.40 15.42 15.15
C ASP A 362 9.69 15.13 16.64
N ILE A 363 8.82 14.35 17.28
CA ILE A 363 9.04 13.85 18.65
C ILE A 363 10.08 12.73 18.62
N LYS A 364 11.30 13.07 19.04
CA LYS A 364 12.44 12.16 19.04
C LYS A 364 12.13 10.88 19.79
N LYS A 365 12.11 9.76 19.06
CA LYS A 365 11.94 8.40 19.63
C LYS A 365 10.66 8.27 20.47
N MET A 366 9.55 8.88 20.05
CA MET A 366 8.27 8.97 20.78
C MET A 366 7.89 7.69 21.57
N TYR A 367 7.80 6.54 20.89
CA TYR A 367 7.43 5.26 21.52
C TYR A 367 8.36 4.86 22.68
N ARG A 368 9.67 5.14 22.54
CA ARG A 368 10.69 4.79 23.54
C ARG A 368 10.63 5.68 24.78
N MET A 369 9.91 6.80 24.75
CA MET A 369 9.76 7.69 25.90
C MET A 369 8.62 7.25 26.85
N ILE A 370 7.88 6.21 26.48
CA ILE A 370 6.72 5.72 27.23
C ILE A 370 7.06 4.35 27.80
N LEU A 371 7.00 4.20 29.12
CA LEU A 371 7.34 2.96 29.81
C LEU A 371 6.18 1.96 29.77
N VAL A 372 6.52 0.70 29.61
CA VAL A 372 5.61 -0.43 29.82
C VAL A 372 5.72 -0.89 31.27
N HIS A 373 4.57 -1.10 31.89
CA HIS A 373 4.49 -1.56 33.27
C HIS A 373 5.31 -2.85 33.48
N PRO A 374 6.11 -2.95 34.56
CA PRO A 374 7.02 -4.08 34.79
C PRO A 374 6.36 -5.46 34.68
N SER A 375 5.10 -5.60 35.10
CA SER A 375 4.35 -6.87 35.03
C SER A 375 4.13 -7.42 33.62
N GLN A 376 4.32 -6.62 32.57
CA GLN A 376 4.09 -7.01 31.18
C GLN A 376 5.38 -6.98 30.33
N ARG A 377 6.54 -6.62 30.88
CA ARG A 377 7.81 -6.56 30.13
C ARG A 377 8.27 -7.93 29.63
N GLN A 378 7.88 -9.01 30.30
CA GLN A 378 8.12 -10.39 29.85
C GLN A 378 7.49 -10.73 28.48
N LEU A 379 6.50 -9.94 28.05
CA LEU A 379 5.88 -10.06 26.73
C LEU A 379 6.73 -9.43 25.63
N GLN A 380 7.76 -8.67 26.00
CA GLN A 380 8.63 -7.96 25.07
C GLN A 380 10.08 -8.38 25.27
N ARG A 381 10.34 -9.69 25.29
CA ARG A 381 11.70 -10.23 25.38
C ARG A 381 12.36 -10.23 24.00
N ILE A 382 13.66 -10.01 23.95
CA ILE A 382 14.47 -10.18 22.74
C ILE A 382 15.74 -10.98 23.06
N LEU A 383 16.32 -11.60 22.04
CA LEU A 383 17.58 -12.33 22.15
C LEU A 383 18.68 -11.55 21.44
N TRP A 384 19.83 -11.39 22.09
CA TRP A 384 20.99 -10.74 21.48
C TRP A 384 22.29 -11.36 22.00
N LYS A 385 23.34 -11.30 21.18
CA LYS A 385 24.71 -11.68 21.55
C LYS A 385 25.66 -10.60 21.06
N ASP A 386 26.76 -10.36 21.75
CA ASP A 386 27.70 -9.27 21.41
C ASP A 386 28.75 -9.71 20.37
N SER A 387 28.84 -11.01 20.11
CA SER A 387 29.76 -11.59 19.11
C SER A 387 29.19 -12.89 18.53
N TYR A 388 29.71 -13.32 17.38
CA TYR A 388 29.21 -14.50 16.68
C TYR A 388 29.24 -15.77 17.55
N ASN A 389 30.31 -15.97 18.33
CA ASN A 389 30.48 -17.08 19.27
C ASN A 389 30.15 -16.71 20.72
N GLY A 390 29.60 -15.52 20.95
CA GLY A 390 29.26 -15.03 22.29
C GLY A 390 28.02 -15.72 22.87
N PRO A 391 27.85 -15.67 24.21
CA PRO A 391 26.66 -16.20 24.84
C PRO A 391 25.43 -15.40 24.40
N ILE A 392 24.31 -16.11 24.20
CA ILE A 392 23.02 -15.49 23.91
C ILE A 392 22.43 -14.98 25.21
N LYS A 393 22.21 -13.68 25.27
CA LYS A 393 21.57 -12.98 26.37
C LYS A 393 20.11 -12.70 26.04
N THR A 394 19.30 -12.62 27.08
CA THR A 394 17.89 -12.23 26.98
C THR A 394 17.72 -10.84 27.55
N TYR A 395 16.99 -9.99 26.82
CA TYR A 395 16.66 -8.64 27.26
C TYR A 395 15.16 -8.45 27.32
N GLU A 396 14.68 -7.69 28.29
CA GLU A 396 13.30 -7.21 28.34
C GLU A 396 13.23 -5.75 27.91
N LEU A 397 12.40 -5.46 26.92
CA LEU A 397 12.11 -4.08 26.51
C LEU A 397 11.21 -3.43 27.58
N ALA A 398 11.57 -2.22 27.97
CA ALA A 398 10.91 -1.49 29.05
C ALA A 398 9.95 -0.40 28.58
N THR A 399 9.95 -0.12 27.28
CA THR A 399 9.18 0.97 26.67
C THR A 399 8.13 0.43 25.72
N VAL A 400 7.19 1.26 25.28
CA VAL A 400 6.26 0.89 24.21
C VAL A 400 7.08 0.54 22.96
N THR A 401 6.96 -0.71 22.51
CA THR A 401 7.73 -1.24 21.39
C THR A 401 6.91 -1.10 20.12
N TYR A 402 7.42 -0.32 19.16
CA TYR A 402 6.81 -0.21 17.84
C TYR A 402 6.80 -1.58 17.14
N GLY A 403 5.75 -1.84 16.35
CA GLY A 403 5.48 -3.15 15.77
C GLY A 403 4.53 -4.02 16.62
N THR A 404 4.18 -3.59 17.83
CA THR A 404 3.05 -4.18 18.57
C THR A 404 1.72 -3.54 18.17
N ALA A 405 0.62 -4.30 18.25
CA ALA A 405 -0.70 -3.86 17.78
C ALA A 405 -1.24 -2.63 18.53
N SER A 406 -0.99 -2.53 19.83
CA SER A 406 -1.47 -1.42 20.67
C SER A 406 -0.52 -0.21 20.72
N ALA A 407 0.70 -0.32 20.19
CA ALA A 407 1.70 0.74 20.32
C ALA A 407 1.24 2.13 19.80
N PRO A 408 0.60 2.24 18.60
CA PRO A 408 0.13 3.54 18.10
C PRO A 408 -0.92 4.18 19.02
N PHE A 409 -1.87 3.39 19.50
CA PHE A 409 -2.90 3.83 20.45
C PHE A 409 -2.25 4.30 21.75
N LEU A 410 -1.40 3.48 22.36
CA LEU A 410 -0.75 3.79 23.64
C LEU A 410 0.08 5.07 23.54
N ALA A 411 0.83 5.23 22.44
CA ALA A 411 1.68 6.41 22.26
C ALA A 411 0.86 7.69 22.10
N THR A 412 -0.12 7.67 21.20
CA THR A 412 -1.00 8.82 20.94
C THR A 412 -1.83 9.18 22.18
N ARG A 413 -2.41 8.17 22.85
CA ARG A 413 -3.26 8.40 24.03
C ARG A 413 -2.47 8.97 25.20
N THR A 414 -1.20 8.57 25.34
CA THR A 414 -0.28 9.13 26.34
C THR A 414 0.03 10.60 26.06
N LEU A 415 0.23 10.98 24.80
CA LEU A 415 0.39 12.39 24.41
C LEU A 415 -0.87 13.21 24.67
N LYS A 416 -2.06 12.66 24.36
CA LYS A 416 -3.33 13.31 24.74
C LYS A 416 -3.49 13.42 26.26
N GLN A 417 -3.06 12.41 27.02
CA GLN A 417 -3.09 12.48 28.49
C GLN A 417 -2.16 13.59 29.00
N LEU A 418 -0.96 13.72 28.43
CA LEU A 418 -0.03 14.80 28.76
C LEU A 418 -0.65 16.17 28.47
N ALA A 419 -1.33 16.33 27.33
CA ALA A 419 -2.07 17.53 26.99
C ALA A 419 -3.15 17.87 28.03
N ILE A 420 -3.94 16.87 28.46
CA ILE A 420 -4.98 17.04 29.48
C ILE A 420 -4.38 17.48 30.82
N ASP A 421 -3.33 16.80 31.27
CA ASP A 421 -2.70 17.05 32.57
C ASP A 421 -2.09 18.46 32.65
N GLU A 422 -1.41 18.89 31.58
CA GLU A 422 -0.65 20.14 31.55
C GLU A 422 -1.42 21.32 30.93
N ARG A 423 -2.66 21.12 30.47
CA ARG A 423 -3.48 22.13 29.79
C ARG A 423 -3.56 23.47 30.54
N LYS A 424 -3.63 23.43 31.87
CA LYS A 424 -3.70 24.66 32.68
C LYS A 424 -2.44 25.51 32.58
N ARG A 425 -1.28 24.88 32.38
CA ARG A 425 0.03 25.54 32.33
C ARG A 425 0.42 25.92 30.90
N TYR A 426 0.09 25.08 29.93
CA TYR A 426 0.44 25.27 28.51
C TYR A 426 -0.80 25.07 27.62
N PRO A 427 -1.78 26.00 27.65
CA PRO A 427 -3.06 25.82 26.99
C PRO A 427 -2.95 25.78 25.46
N ALA A 428 -2.04 26.55 24.87
CA ALA A 428 -1.89 26.58 23.41
C ALA A 428 -1.21 25.30 22.92
N ALA A 429 -0.14 24.88 23.59
CA ALA A 429 0.52 23.62 23.24
C ALA A 429 -0.35 22.39 23.50
N ALA A 430 -1.16 22.37 24.57
CA ALA A 430 -2.10 21.29 24.83
C ALA A 430 -3.14 21.14 23.71
N ALA A 431 -3.66 22.25 23.18
CA ALA A 431 -4.57 22.20 22.03
C ALA A 431 -3.89 21.58 20.80
N VAL A 432 -2.65 21.99 20.51
CA VAL A 432 -1.86 21.48 19.39
C VAL A 432 -1.52 19.99 19.56
N LEU A 433 -1.17 19.52 20.77
CA LEU A 433 -0.93 18.08 21.01
C LEU A 433 -2.18 17.23 20.77
N GLU A 434 -3.37 17.81 20.85
CA GLU A 434 -4.63 17.09 20.62
C GLU A 434 -5.06 17.07 19.15
N SER A 435 -4.77 18.14 18.39
CA SER A 435 -5.27 18.33 17.03
C SER A 435 -4.21 18.30 15.93
N ASP A 436 -2.95 18.60 16.21
CA ASP A 436 -1.96 18.93 15.17
C ASP A 436 -0.78 17.94 15.11
N LEU A 437 -0.88 16.83 15.85
CA LEU A 437 0.06 15.73 15.81
C LEU A 437 -0.47 14.58 14.93
N TYR A 438 0.37 14.15 14.00
CA TYR A 438 0.23 12.88 13.30
C TYR A 438 1.36 11.95 13.73
N MET A 439 1.04 11.00 14.62
CA MET A 439 2.03 10.15 15.29
C MET A 439 3.11 10.99 15.99
N ASP A 440 4.36 10.88 15.54
CA ASP A 440 5.53 11.62 16.00
C ASP A 440 5.74 12.96 15.26
N ASP A 441 5.03 13.20 14.15
CA ASP A 441 5.14 14.42 13.36
C ASP A 441 4.18 15.51 13.87
N LEU A 442 4.74 16.67 14.19
CA LEU A 442 4.03 17.89 14.57
C LEU A 442 3.93 18.83 13.37
N LEU A 443 2.71 19.29 13.06
CA LEU A 443 2.45 20.27 12.00
C LEU A 443 1.54 21.38 12.52
N SER A 444 2.10 22.54 12.87
CA SER A 444 1.32 23.63 13.46
C SER A 444 1.87 25.00 13.08
N GLY A 445 1.26 26.05 13.61
CA GLY A 445 1.64 27.42 13.32
C GLY A 445 0.70 28.46 13.92
N SER A 446 0.86 29.69 13.46
CA SER A 446 -0.01 30.81 13.82
C SER A 446 -0.07 31.85 12.71
N ASP A 447 -1.06 32.73 12.74
CA ASP A 447 -1.15 33.87 11.82
C ASP A 447 -0.23 35.03 12.22
N TYR A 448 0.30 34.99 13.44
CA TYR A 448 1.20 36.01 13.99
C TYR A 448 2.50 35.38 14.48
N LEU A 449 3.63 35.99 14.11
CA LEU A 449 4.97 35.46 14.40
C LEU A 449 5.23 35.26 15.90
N GLU A 450 4.91 36.27 16.73
CA GLU A 450 5.18 36.19 18.17
C GLU A 450 4.33 35.10 18.85
N THR A 451 3.10 34.88 18.36
CA THR A 451 2.26 33.77 18.82
C THR A 451 2.84 32.43 18.41
N ALA A 452 3.37 32.30 17.18
CA ALA A 452 4.06 31.08 16.75
C ALA A 452 5.32 30.79 17.59
N LYS A 453 6.13 31.81 17.93
CA LYS A 453 7.30 31.66 18.82
C LYS A 453 6.91 31.26 20.24
N ASN A 454 5.84 31.86 20.79
CA ASN A 454 5.30 31.47 22.09
C ASN A 454 4.83 30.01 22.08
N LEU A 455 4.12 29.61 21.01
CA LEU A 455 3.64 28.25 20.83
C LEU A 455 4.79 27.24 20.76
N GLN A 456 5.86 27.53 20.01
CA GLN A 456 7.06 26.68 19.99
C GLN A 456 7.65 26.47 21.39
N ARG A 457 7.74 27.53 22.20
CA ARG A 457 8.24 27.44 23.58
C ARG A 457 7.33 26.58 24.45
N GLU A 458 6.02 26.82 24.42
CA GLU A 458 5.07 26.00 25.18
C GLU A 458 5.13 24.51 24.75
N LEU A 459 5.31 24.22 23.46
CA LEU A 459 5.44 22.86 22.94
C LEU A 459 6.71 22.15 23.44
N ILE A 460 7.83 22.87 23.48
CA ILE A 460 9.08 22.36 24.06
C ILE A 460 8.89 22.06 25.54
N ASP A 461 8.25 22.97 26.28
CA ASP A 461 8.08 22.87 27.72
C ASP A 461 7.09 21.76 28.12
N ILE A 462 5.94 21.65 27.43
CA ILE A 462 4.95 20.60 27.71
C ILE A 462 5.52 19.21 27.42
N LEU A 463 6.23 19.01 26.31
CA LEU A 463 6.83 17.71 25.98
C LEU A 463 7.99 17.39 26.92
N SER A 464 8.78 18.39 27.32
CA SER A 464 9.85 18.21 28.32
C SER A 464 9.30 17.75 29.67
N SER A 465 8.09 18.18 30.06
CA SER A 465 7.41 17.69 31.26
C SER A 465 7.02 16.20 31.20
N GLY A 466 6.98 15.62 30.00
CA GLY A 466 6.81 14.19 29.72
C GLY A 466 8.12 13.47 29.34
N LYS A 467 9.29 14.10 29.52
CA LYS A 467 10.62 13.65 29.06
C LYS A 467 10.73 13.41 27.55
N MET A 468 9.88 14.06 26.77
CA MET A 468 9.94 14.03 25.31
C MET A 468 10.61 15.30 24.80
N SER A 469 11.29 15.21 23.66
CA SER A 469 11.98 16.34 23.04
C SER A 469 11.64 16.42 21.55
N LEU A 470 11.39 17.62 21.05
CA LEU A 470 11.22 17.89 19.63
C LEU A 470 12.57 18.09 18.94
N HIS A 471 12.66 17.63 17.70
CA HIS A 471 13.83 17.83 16.83
C HIS A 471 13.40 17.99 15.37
N LYS A 472 14.38 18.18 14.46
CA LYS A 472 14.15 18.40 13.01
C LYS A 472 13.14 19.53 12.75
N TRP A 473 13.35 20.65 13.42
CA TRP A 473 12.48 21.80 13.22
C TRP A 473 12.57 22.28 11.77
N CYS A 474 11.43 22.53 11.15
CA CYS A 474 11.35 23.15 9.84
C CYS A 474 10.34 24.29 9.88
N SER A 475 10.59 25.36 9.14
CA SER A 475 9.68 26.50 9.12
C SER A 475 9.70 27.26 7.79
N ASN A 476 8.67 28.06 7.58
CA ASN A 476 8.55 28.91 6.39
C ASN A 476 9.24 30.28 6.55
N THR A 477 9.74 30.61 7.74
CA THR A 477 10.52 31.82 8.02
C THR A 477 11.71 31.51 8.92
N ALA A 478 12.85 32.15 8.63
CA ALA A 478 14.07 32.03 9.44
C ALA A 478 13.86 32.51 10.89
N GLU A 479 12.87 33.36 11.14
CA GLU A 479 12.57 33.91 12.47
C GLU A 479 11.94 32.88 13.43
N LEU A 480 11.52 31.72 12.91
CA LEU A 480 11.05 30.57 13.69
C LEU A 480 12.12 29.50 13.86
N ALA A 481 13.38 29.82 13.56
CA ALA A 481 14.49 28.92 13.75
C ALA A 481 14.80 28.72 15.25
N VAL A 482 14.64 27.48 15.72
CA VAL A 482 14.99 27.06 17.08
C VAL A 482 16.49 26.70 17.10
N SER A 483 17.30 27.56 17.73
CA SER A 483 18.69 27.30 18.18
C SER A 483 19.59 26.47 17.25
N GLY A 484 19.58 26.77 15.95
CA GLY A 484 20.52 26.17 14.97
C GLY A 484 20.14 24.78 14.44
N GLU A 485 19.03 24.18 14.88
CA GLU A 485 18.49 22.91 14.37
C GLU A 485 17.22 23.11 13.53
N SER A 486 17.16 24.20 12.78
CA SER A 486 16.01 24.54 11.94
C SER A 486 16.39 24.71 10.49
N TYR A 487 15.66 24.02 9.62
CA TYR A 487 15.88 24.05 8.17
C TYR A 487 14.70 24.75 7.49
N PRO A 488 14.95 25.57 6.45
CA PRO A 488 13.85 26.09 5.65
C PRO A 488 13.18 24.92 4.93
N PHE A 489 11.85 24.96 4.80
CA PHE A 489 11.15 23.93 4.03
C PHE A 489 11.66 23.75 2.60
N SER A 490 12.36 24.74 2.02
CA SER A 490 12.87 24.69 0.66
C SER A 490 14.06 23.76 0.42
N ASN A 491 14.51 22.96 1.41
CA ASN A 491 15.67 22.07 1.25
C ASN A 491 15.23 20.63 0.87
N PRO A 492 15.21 20.25 -0.44
CA PRO A 492 14.56 19.02 -0.90
C PRO A 492 15.24 17.74 -0.44
N GLU A 493 16.55 17.81 -0.12
CA GLU A 493 17.33 16.66 0.36
C GLU A 493 17.02 16.28 1.81
N GLU A 494 16.41 17.16 2.60
CA GLU A 494 16.24 16.99 4.05
C GLU A 494 14.79 17.15 4.54
N THR A 495 13.92 17.84 3.80
CA THR A 495 12.56 18.17 4.26
C THR A 495 11.47 17.44 3.48
N LYS A 496 11.21 16.20 3.88
CA LYS A 496 9.95 15.50 3.59
C LYS A 496 9.08 15.55 4.85
N THR A 497 7.97 16.26 4.79
CA THR A 497 6.95 16.25 5.86
C THR A 497 5.88 15.25 5.44
N LEU A 498 5.66 14.18 6.22
CA LEU A 498 4.69 13.13 5.90
C LEU A 498 4.91 12.48 4.51
N GLY A 499 6.15 12.46 4.03
CA GLY A 499 6.48 11.93 2.69
C GLY A 499 6.29 12.93 1.53
N VAL A 500 5.89 14.17 1.80
CA VAL A 500 5.68 15.23 0.80
C VAL A 500 6.76 16.32 0.92
N VAL A 501 7.28 16.79 -0.22
CA VAL A 501 8.25 17.90 -0.29
C VAL A 501 7.50 19.23 -0.24
N TRP A 502 7.83 20.10 0.72
CA TRP A 502 7.21 21.43 0.84
C TRP A 502 8.08 22.50 0.18
N LYS A 503 7.48 23.42 -0.60
CA LYS A 503 8.20 24.58 -1.16
C LYS A 503 7.67 25.84 -0.50
N SER A 504 8.53 26.55 0.23
CA SER A 504 8.16 27.78 0.98
C SER A 504 7.90 29.01 0.11
N LYS A 505 8.19 28.97 -1.19
CA LYS A 505 7.97 30.09 -2.11
C LYS A 505 6.69 29.88 -2.93
N GLY A 506 5.60 30.48 -2.47
CA GLY A 506 4.33 30.58 -3.19
C GLY A 506 3.23 29.69 -2.61
N LEU A 507 2.00 30.23 -2.55
CA LEU A 507 0.79 29.57 -2.04
C LEU A 507 0.30 28.36 -2.89
N PHE A 508 1.13 27.85 -3.80
CA PHE A 508 0.75 26.85 -4.80
C PHE A 508 1.73 25.67 -4.82
N LEU A 509 1.17 24.47 -4.66
CA LEU A 509 1.90 23.21 -4.78
C LEU A 509 2.29 22.96 -6.25
N LEU A 510 3.58 22.69 -6.48
CA LEU A 510 4.02 21.89 -7.62
C LEU A 510 4.43 20.53 -7.07
N GLN A 511 3.59 19.53 -7.34
CA GLN A 511 3.88 18.12 -7.17
C GLN A 511 4.94 17.74 -8.21
N SER A 512 6.21 17.65 -7.82
CA SER A 512 7.22 16.96 -8.62
C SER A 512 7.40 15.57 -8.03
N CYS A 513 6.74 14.59 -8.65
CA CYS A 513 7.16 13.20 -8.56
C CYS A 513 8.49 13.09 -9.30
N GLU A 514 9.54 12.62 -8.63
CA GLU A 514 10.57 11.81 -9.28
C GLU A 514 10.21 10.34 -9.09
#